data_AF-A0A7J8JRA0-F1
#
_entry.id   AF-A0A7J8JRA0-F1
#
_cell.length_a   1.000
_cell.length_b   1.000
_cell.length_c   1.000
_cell.angle_alpha   90.00
_cell.angle_beta   90.00
_cell.angle_gamma   90.00
#
_symmetry.space_group_name_H-M   'P 1'
#
loop_
_entity.id
_entity.type
_entity.pdbx_description
1 polymer ?
#
loop_
_entity_poly.entity_id
_entity_poly.type
_entity_poly.pdbx_seq_one_letter_code
_entity_poly.pdbx_strand_id
1 'polypeptide(L)'
;MFMNELERQFLELLQFNINVPSSVYAKYYFDLRSLAEANNLSFPLEPLSRERAHKLEAISRLCEDKYKDLRRPTRKRSASADNLTLPRWSPAIIS
;
A
#
# COMPACT_ATOMS: atom_id res chain seq x y z
N MET A 1 -5.14 6.96 -2.48
CA MET A 1 -4.09 5.95 -2.70
C MET A 1 -4.12 5.68 -4.19
N PHE A 2 -3.14 6.18 -4.95
CA PHE A 2 -3.23 6.19 -6.42
C PHE A 2 -2.84 4.81 -6.97
N MET A 3 -3.77 4.18 -7.68
CA MET A 3 -3.54 3.00 -8.51
C MET A 3 -2.49 3.36 -9.57
N ASN A 4 -1.57 2.44 -9.89
CA ASN A 4 -0.50 2.71 -10.85
C ASN A 4 -1.12 3.10 -12.21
N GLU A 5 -0.50 4.01 -12.97
CA GLU A 5 -1.01 4.42 -14.30
C GLU A 5 -1.19 3.21 -15.22
N LEU A 6 -0.27 2.24 -15.15
CA LEU A 6 -0.36 1.00 -15.91
C LEU A 6 -1.57 0.16 -15.48
N GLU A 7 -1.82 0.04 -14.17
CA GLU A 7 -2.99 -0.68 -13.64
C GLU A 7 -4.28 -0.01 -14.12
N ARG A 8 -4.33 1.32 -14.13
CA ARG A 8 -5.47 2.09 -14.64
C ARG A 8 -5.73 1.80 -16.12
N GLN A 9 -4.70 1.90 -16.96
CA GLN A 9 -4.81 1.63 -18.40
C GLN A 9 -5.27 0.19 -18.67
N PHE A 10 -4.75 -0.78 -17.93
CA PHE A 10 -5.15 -2.18 -18.10
C PHE A 10 -6.63 -2.42 -17.73
N LEU A 11 -7.10 -1.81 -16.64
CA LEU A 11 -8.50 -1.91 -16.23
C LEU A 11 -9.44 -1.20 -17.20
N GLU A 12 -9.04 -0.06 -17.76
CA GLU A 12 -9.79 0.62 -18.81
C GLU A 12 -9.94 -0.25 -20.05
N LEU A 13 -8.88 -0.95 -20.49
CA LEU A 13 -8.94 -1.90 -21.60
C LEU A 13 -9.89 -3.07 -21.33
N LEU A 14 -9.94 -3.55 -20.09
CA LEU A 14 -10.89 -4.57 -19.66
C LEU A 14 -12.32 -4.05 -19.49
N GLN A 15 -12.54 -2.74 -19.67
CA GLN A 15 -13.80 -2.06 -19.35
C GLN A 15 -14.23 -2.35 -17.91
N PHE A 16 -13.26 -2.49 -17.01
CA PHE A 16 -13.42 -2.88 -15.60
C PHE A 16 -14.11 -4.23 -15.38
N ASN A 17 -14.25 -5.07 -16.43
CA ASN A 17 -14.80 -6.40 -16.29
C ASN A 17 -13.74 -7.38 -15.76
N ILE A 18 -13.67 -7.50 -14.43
CA ILE A 18 -12.75 -8.40 -13.73
C ILE A 18 -13.38 -9.76 -13.39
N ASN A 19 -14.62 -10.01 -13.83
CA ASN A 19 -15.35 -11.23 -13.51
C ASN A 19 -14.82 -12.40 -14.34
N VAL A 20 -13.92 -13.18 -13.74
CA VAL A 20 -13.36 -14.40 -14.35
C VAL A 20 -13.73 -15.60 -13.46
N PRO A 21 -14.32 -16.68 -14.01
CA PRO A 21 -14.57 -17.90 -13.26
C PRO A 21 -13.27 -18.46 -12.69
N SER A 22 -13.31 -19.02 -11.47
CA SER A 22 -12.12 -19.52 -10.78
C SER A 22 -11.36 -20.58 -11.59
N SER A 23 -12.07 -21.44 -12.34
CA SER A 23 -11.46 -22.45 -13.22
C SER A 23 -10.65 -21.82 -14.36
N VAL A 24 -11.19 -20.77 -14.98
CA VAL A 24 -10.55 -20.04 -16.07
C VAL A 24 -9.31 -19.31 -15.54
N TYR A 25 -9.44 -18.64 -14.40
CA TYR A 25 -8.31 -18.00 -13.73
C TYR A 25 -7.20 -19.01 -13.40
N ALA A 26 -7.56 -20.14 -12.78
CA ALA A 26 -6.60 -21.18 -12.40
C ALA A 26 -5.85 -21.73 -13.62
N LYS A 27 -6.57 -22.04 -14.71
CA LYS A 27 -5.96 -22.52 -15.96
C LYS A 27 -4.89 -21.54 -16.47
N TYR A 28 -5.26 -20.27 -16.66
CA TYR A 28 -4.31 -19.28 -17.18
C TYR A 28 -3.18 -18.96 -16.21
N TYR A 29 -3.43 -19.00 -14.90
CA TYR A 29 -2.39 -18.84 -13.89
C TYR A 29 -1.31 -19.92 -14.03
N PHE A 30 -1.70 -21.20 -14.13
CA PHE A 30 -0.75 -22.30 -14.27
C PHE A 30 -0.06 -22.30 -15.64
N ASP A 31 -0.76 -21.93 -16.71
CA ASP A 31 -0.18 -21.77 -18.05
C ASP A 31 0.94 -20.69 -18.02
N LEU A 32 0.65 -19.52 -17.45
CA LEU A 32 1.61 -18.42 -17.31
C LEU A 32 2.79 -18.77 -16.39
N ARG A 33 2.53 -19.51 -15.31
CA ARG A 33 3.56 -19.96 -14.37
C ARG A 33 4.54 -20.92 -15.06
N SER A 34 4.02 -21.90 -15.80
CA SER A 34 4.82 -22.86 -16.55
C SER A 34 5.68 -22.15 -17.61
N LEU A 35 5.11 -21.14 -18.29
CA LEU A 35 5.83 -20.32 -19.26
C LEU A 35 6.95 -19.50 -18.60
N ALA A 36 6.70 -18.91 -17.43
CA ALA A 36 7.71 -18.13 -16.71
C ALA A 36 8.87 -19.02 -16.23
N GLU A 37 8.58 -20.21 -15.72
CA GLU A 37 9.57 -21.21 -15.31
C GLU A 37 10.46 -21.63 -16.49
N ALA A 38 9.85 -21.91 -17.66
CA ALA A 38 10.59 -22.24 -18.88
C ALA A 38 11.53 -21.11 -19.35
N ASN A 39 11.24 -19.85 -19.00
CA ASN A 39 12.03 -18.68 -19.37
C ASN A 39 12.95 -18.17 -18.24
N ASN A 40 13.09 -18.90 -17.14
CA ASN A 40 13.84 -18.46 -15.95
C ASN A 40 13.34 -17.11 -15.36
N LEU A 41 12.08 -16.77 -15.60
CA LEU A 41 11.39 -15.59 -15.07
C LEU A 41 10.55 -15.94 -13.83
N SER A 42 10.75 -17.13 -13.26
CA SER A 42 10.00 -17.58 -12.09
C SER A 42 10.21 -16.62 -10.92
N PHE A 43 9.11 -16.18 -10.32
CA PHE A 43 9.18 -15.40 -9.08
C PHE A 43 9.86 -16.23 -7.99
N PRO A 44 10.72 -15.62 -7.15
CA PRO A 44 11.33 -16.33 -6.04
C PRO A 44 10.24 -16.87 -5.12
N LEU A 45 10.11 -18.19 -5.07
CA LEU A 45 9.21 -18.91 -4.17
C LEU A 45 9.78 -19.00 -2.75
N GLU A 46 11.06 -18.68 -2.60
CA GLU A 46 11.70 -18.66 -1.30
C GLU A 46 11.11 -17.53 -0.45
N PRO A 47 10.79 -17.81 0.82
CA PRO A 47 10.45 -16.79 1.78
C PRO A 47 11.47 -15.65 1.77
N LEU A 48 10.98 -14.43 1.96
CA LEU A 48 11.86 -13.26 2.03
C LEU A 48 12.89 -13.46 3.15
N SER A 49 14.18 -13.45 2.79
CA SER A 49 15.24 -13.54 3.80
C SER A 49 15.17 -12.34 4.76
N ARG A 50 15.58 -12.53 6.03
CA ARG A 50 15.60 -11.43 7.03
C ARG A 50 16.38 -10.21 6.51
N GLU A 51 17.51 -10.45 5.86
CA GLU A 51 18.33 -9.40 5.28
C GLU A 51 17.58 -8.63 4.17
N ARG A 52 16.92 -9.35 3.26
CA ARG A 52 16.17 -8.74 2.17
C ARG A 52 14.94 -7.98 2.69
N ALA A 53 14.29 -8.50 3.73
CA ALA A 53 13.19 -7.84 4.42
C ALA A 53 13.65 -6.50 5.04
N HIS A 54 14.73 -6.52 5.82
CA HIS A 54 15.29 -5.31 6.42
C HIS A 54 15.70 -4.27 5.38
N LYS A 55 16.33 -4.71 4.27
CA LYS A 55 16.70 -3.81 3.18
C LYS A 55 15.47 -3.14 2.55
N LEU A 56 14.41 -3.91 2.28
CA LEU A 56 13.17 -3.37 1.73
C LEU A 56 12.49 -2.39 2.68
N GLU A 57 12.48 -2.68 3.97
CA GLU A 57 11.92 -1.80 4.99
C GLU A 57 12.69 -0.47 5.08
N ALA A 58 14.02 -0.52 5.05
CA ALA A 58 14.86 0.68 5.03
C ALA A 58 14.60 1.54 3.77
N ILE A 59 14.50 0.92 2.60
CA ILE A 59 14.18 1.62 1.35
C ILE A 59 12.79 2.27 1.43
N SER A 60 11.80 1.54 1.94
CA SER A 60 10.43 2.05 2.12
C SER A 60 10.40 3.28 3.03
N ARG A 61 11.08 3.23 4.18
CA ARG A 61 11.20 4.37 5.11
C ARG A 61 11.83 5.60 4.45
N LEU A 62 12.94 5.41 3.72
CA LEU A 62 13.60 6.51 3.01
C LEU A 62 12.71 7.14 1.93
N CYS A 63 11.92 6.33 1.22
CA CYS A 63 10.95 6.84 0.26
C CYS A 63 9.85 7.65 0.96
N GLU A 64 9.27 7.14 2.05
CA GLU A 64 8.26 7.87 2.82
C GLU A 64 8.76 9.21 3.34
N ASP A 65 9.98 9.27 3.86
CA ASP A 65 10.57 10.51 4.39
C ASP A 65 10.75 11.56 3.29
N LYS A 66 11.19 11.17 2.09
CA LYS A 66 11.22 12.06 0.92
C LYS A 66 9.85 12.64 0.60
N TYR A 67 8.78 11.84 0.69
CA TYR A 67 7.41 12.32 0.48
C TYR A 67 6.89 13.18 1.64
N LYS A 68 7.34 12.96 2.88
CA LYS A 68 6.98 13.79 4.03
C LYS A 68 7.63 15.17 3.97
N ASP A 69 8.88 15.26 3.52
CA ASP A 69 9.56 16.55 3.37
C ASP A 69 8.94 17.39 2.25
N LEU A 70 8.51 16.77 1.14
CA LEU A 70 7.72 17.45 0.11
C LEU A 70 6.31 17.83 0.59
N ARG A 71 5.75 17.06 1.54
CA ARG A 71 4.48 17.35 2.24
C ARG A 71 4.64 18.28 3.45
N ARG A 72 5.75 19.00 3.57
CA ARG A 72 5.82 20.20 4.43
C ARG A 72 5.51 21.45 3.58
N PRO A 73 4.27 21.70 3.09
CA PRO A 73 3.93 23.06 2.77
C PRO A 73 3.93 23.82 4.11
N THR A 74 4.67 24.91 4.16
CA THR A 74 4.56 26.04 5.09
C THR A 74 3.41 25.89 6.07
N ARG A 75 3.64 25.17 7.17
CA ARG A 75 2.66 24.93 8.22
C ARG A 75 2.51 26.26 8.96
N LYS A 76 1.74 27.19 8.37
CA LYS A 76 1.29 28.39 9.06
C LYS A 76 0.54 27.90 10.30
N ARG A 77 1.21 27.96 11.45
CA ARG A 77 0.62 27.80 12.77
C ARG A 77 -0.42 28.90 12.89
N SER A 78 -1.68 28.60 12.67
CA SER A 78 -2.76 29.45 13.17
C SER A 78 -2.79 29.28 14.69
N ALA A 79 -2.16 30.22 15.39
CA ALA A 79 -2.42 30.45 16.80
C ALA A 79 -3.75 31.19 16.89
N SER A 80 -4.78 30.56 17.43
CA SER A 80 -6.00 31.25 17.84
C SER A 80 -6.22 31.05 19.33
N ALA A 81 -5.98 32.15 20.04
CA ALA A 81 -6.56 32.59 21.32
C ALA A 81 -6.93 31.52 22.36
N ASP A 82 -6.11 31.49 23.41
CA ASP A 82 -6.52 31.75 24.80
C ASP A 82 -7.65 30.93 25.43
N ASN A 83 -7.22 30.11 26.40
CA ASN A 83 -7.80 30.00 27.74
C ASN A 83 -9.31 29.72 27.85
N LEU A 84 -9.67 28.44 27.91
CA LEU A 84 -10.64 27.97 28.91
C LEU A 84 -10.04 26.78 29.65
N THR A 85 -9.27 27.09 30.68
CA THR A 85 -8.92 26.17 31.75
C THR A 85 -10.19 25.59 32.38
N LEU A 86 -10.53 24.34 32.06
CA LEU A 86 -11.36 23.48 32.92
C LEU A 86 -11.24 22.01 32.45
N PRO A 87 -10.59 21.13 33.22
CA PRO A 87 -10.70 19.70 32.97
C PRO A 87 -12.09 19.25 33.44
N ARG A 88 -13.02 19.01 32.49
CA ARG A 88 -14.28 18.32 32.81
C ARG A 88 -13.98 16.83 32.96
N TRP A 89 -13.64 16.41 34.17
CA TRP A 89 -13.67 15.00 34.57
C TRP A 89 -15.13 14.56 34.72
N SER A 90 -15.48 13.40 34.18
CA SER A 90 -16.78 12.77 34.41
C SER A 90 -16.54 11.26 34.58
N PRO A 91 -16.65 10.70 35.78
CA PRO A 91 -16.58 9.26 35.96
C PRO A 91 -17.92 8.65 35.54
N ALA A 92 -17.87 7.59 34.72
CA ALA A 92 -19.03 6.73 34.48
C ALA A 92 -19.20 5.80 35.69
N ILE A 93 -20.39 5.77 36.29
CA ILE A 93 -20.77 4.78 37.30
C ILE A 93 -21.44 3.62 36.56
N ILE A 94 -20.91 2.42 36.72
CA ILE A 94 -21.54 1.17 36.31
C ILE A 94 -22.20 0.59 37.56
N SER A 95 -23.53 0.44 37.51
CA SER A 95 -24.32 -0.41 38.42
C SER A 95 -25.14 -1.38 37.58
#